data_AF-A0A563U0V2-F1
#
_entry.id   AF-A0A563U0V2-F1
#
_cell.length_a   1.000
_cell.length_b   1.000
_cell.length_c   1.000
_cell.angle_alpha   90.00
_cell.angle_beta   90.00
_cell.angle_gamma   90.00
#
_symmetry.space_group_name_H-M   'P 1'
#
loop_
_entity.id
_entity.type
_entity.pdbx_description
1 polymer ?
#
loop_
_entity_poly.entity_id
_entity_poly.type
_entity_poly.pdbx_seq_one_letter_code
_entity_poly.pdbx_strand_id
1 'polypeptide(L)' 'MAKGLKKVYLVVEDNKIFGANDYQMVRMYREKSSAETVCATQNQKAKDDATLLSNRDKPTPVYKVHAFWLLHEDMVK' A
#
# COMPACT_ATOMS: atom_id res chain seq x y z
N MET A 1 11.21 1.84 -23.40
CA MET A 1 10.32 1.25 -22.37
C MET A 1 10.24 -0.24 -22.65
N ALA A 2 10.62 -1.10 -21.68
CA ALA A 2 10.58 -2.55 -21.86
C ALA A 2 9.15 -2.98 -22.20
N LYS A 3 8.95 -3.60 -23.38
CA LYS A 3 7.65 -4.11 -23.82
C LYS A 3 7.14 -5.10 -22.77
N GLY A 4 6.07 -4.76 -22.07
CA GLY A 4 5.37 -5.67 -21.14
C GLY A 4 5.49 -5.34 -19.65
N LEU A 5 6.41 -4.47 -19.23
CA LEU A 5 6.47 -4.00 -17.85
C LEU A 5 5.43 -2.91 -17.59
N LYS A 6 4.53 -3.13 -16.62
CA LYS A 6 3.54 -2.13 -16.20
C LYS A 6 3.93 -1.54 -14.85
N LYS A 7 4.19 -0.23 -14.80
CA LYS A 7 4.39 0.47 -13.54
C LYS A 7 3.06 0.60 -12.80
N VAL A 8 3.07 0.28 -11.51
CA VAL A 8 1.95 0.43 -10.61
C VAL A 8 2.42 1.06 -9.30
N TYR A 9 1.49 1.65 -8.56
CA TYR A 9 1.69 2.22 -7.25
C TYR A 9 0.85 1.46 -6.24
N LEU A 10 1.45 1.09 -5.12
CA LEU A 10 0.81 0.35 -4.04
C LEU A 10 0.96 1.14 -2.74
N VAL A 11 -0.06 1.07 -1.89
CA VAL A 11 0.01 1.57 -0.51
C VAL A 11 0.46 0.41 0.38
N VAL A 12 1.52 0.62 1.13
CA VAL A 12 2.23 -0.39 1.92
C VAL A 12 2.19 0.02 3.39
N GLU A 13 1.84 -0.92 4.27
CA GLU A 13 1.76 -0.73 5.72
C GLU A 13 3.03 -1.28 6.38
N ASP A 14 3.82 -0.47 7.06
CA ASP A 14 5.05 -0.92 7.77
C ASP A 14 5.98 -1.78 6.90
N ASN A 15 6.14 -1.40 5.63
CA ASN A 15 6.89 -2.13 4.59
C ASN A 15 6.30 -3.50 4.18
N LYS A 16 5.07 -3.81 4.59
CA LYS A 16 4.31 -4.99 4.19
C LYS A 16 3.27 -4.62 3.12
N ILE A 17 3.32 -5.33 2.00
CA ILE A 17 2.35 -5.18 0.91
C ILE A 17 1.01 -5.82 1.27
N PHE A 18 1.05 -6.87 2.09
CA PHE A 18 -0.12 -7.60 2.58
C PHE A 18 -0.32 -7.28 4.06
N GLY A 19 -1.56 -6.96 4.43
CA GLY A 19 -1.94 -6.86 5.84
C GLY A 19 -1.87 -8.23 6.51
N ALA A 20 -1.76 -8.26 7.85
CA ALA A 20 -1.65 -9.52 8.60
C ALA A 20 -2.77 -10.54 8.30
N ASN A 21 -3.96 -10.04 7.92
CA ASN A 21 -5.15 -10.85 7.63
C ASN A 21 -5.61 -10.76 6.17
N ASP A 22 -4.94 -10.00 5.31
CA ASP A 22 -5.46 -9.64 3.99
C ASP A 22 -4.48 -9.98 2.87
N TYR A 23 -4.39 -11.28 2.58
CA TYR A 23 -3.61 -11.83 1.47
C TYR A 23 -4.35 -11.73 0.13
N GLN A 24 -5.64 -11.40 0.15
CA GLN A 24 -6.52 -11.58 -1.01
C GLN A 24 -6.76 -10.28 -1.79
N MET A 25 -6.46 -9.10 -1.22
CA MET A 25 -6.78 -7.84 -1.89
C MET A 25 -5.68 -6.77 -1.78
N VAL A 26 -4.69 -6.87 -2.66
CA VAL A 26 -3.73 -5.77 -2.87
C VAL A 26 -4.30 -4.77 -3.87
N ARG A 27 -4.59 -3.55 -3.40
CA ARG A 27 -5.05 -2.46 -4.28
C ARG A 27 -3.88 -1.87 -5.05
N MET A 28 -3.92 -2.03 -6.38
CA MET A 28 -2.94 -1.48 -7.30
C MET A 28 -3.48 -0.24 -8.01
N TYR A 29 -2.68 0.81 -8.06
CA TYR A 29 -3.03 2.08 -8.70
C TYR A 29 -2.12 2.32 -9.91
N ARG A 30 -2.69 2.82 -11.01
CA ARG A 30 -1.89 3.22 -12.18
C ARG A 30 -1.26 4.60 -12.01
N GLU A 31 -1.95 5.49 -11.31
CA GLU A 31 -1.50 6.86 -11.07
C GLU A 31 -0.99 7.02 -9.64
N LYS A 32 0.11 7.76 -9.50
CA LYS A 32 0.73 8.04 -8.21
C LYS A 32 -0.20 8.87 -7.31
N SER A 33 -0.84 9.89 -7.87
CA SER A 33 -1.79 10.76 -7.19
C SER A 33 -2.95 9.98 -6.54
N SER A 34 -3.51 8.99 -7.27
CA SER A 34 -4.56 8.14 -6.72
C SER A 34 -4.09 7.33 -5.51
N ALA A 35 -2.87 6.77 -5.57
CA ALA A 35 -2.29 6.04 -4.45
C ALA A 35 -2.00 6.96 -3.25
N GLU A 36 -1.52 8.18 -3.50
CA GLU A 36 -1.23 9.17 -2.46
C GLU A 36 -2.49 9.62 -1.72
N THR A 37 -3.60 9.86 -2.43
CA THR A 37 -4.90 10.19 -1.80
C THR A 37 -5.37 9.08 -0.86
N VAL A 38 -5.25 7.82 -1.29
CA VAL A 38 -5.63 6.68 -0.45
C VAL A 38 -4.68 6.53 0.73
N CYS A 39 -3.38 6.66 0.51
CA CYS A 39 -2.36 6.62 1.57
C CYS A 39 -2.59 7.70 2.62
N ALA A 40 -2.90 8.94 2.22
CA ALA A 40 -3.23 10.03 3.13
C ALA A 40 -4.48 9.70 3.97
N THR A 41 -5.52 9.15 3.33
CA THR A 41 -6.74 8.73 4.02
C THR A 41 -6.48 7.63 5.05
N GLN A 42 -5.66 6.62 4.70
CA GLN A 42 -5.32 5.54 5.64
C GLN A 42 -4.45 6.02 6.80
N ASN A 43 -3.46 6.87 6.53
CA ASN A 43 -2.65 7.49 7.58
C ASN A 43 -3.50 8.35 8.53
N GLN A 44 -4.51 9.06 8.02
CA GLN A 44 -5.41 9.83 8.87
C GLN A 44 -6.22 8.90 9.77
N LYS A 45 -6.81 7.84 9.22
CA LYS A 45 -7.53 6.83 10.01
C LYS A 45 -6.66 6.19 11.07
N ALA A 46 -5.41 5.83 10.74
CA ALA A 46 -4.48 5.26 11.71
C ALA A 46 -4.16 6.23 12.86
N LYS A 47 -4.03 7.52 12.57
CA LYS A 47 -3.86 8.56 13.60
C LYS A 47 -5.10 8.68 14.46
N ASP A 48 -6.28 8.75 13.85
CA ASP A 48 -7.55 8.86 14.56
C ASP A 48 -7.73 7.63 15.49
N ASP A 49 -7.45 6.42 14.99
CA ASP A 49 -7.52 5.17 15.75
C ASP A 49 -6.49 5.10 16.89
N ALA A 50 -5.31 5.70 16.72
CA ALA A 50 -4.28 5.79 17.75
C ALA A 50 -4.64 6.77 18.87
N THR A 51 -5.51 7.76 18.60
CA THR A 51 -6.03 8.66 19.65
C THR A 51 -7.09 8.01 20.53
N LEU A 52 -7.66 6.87 20.12
CA LEU A 52 -8.61 6.13 20.93
C LEU A 52 -7.92 5.52 22.16
N LEU A 53 -8.55 5.68 23.33
CA LEU A 53 -8.05 5.15 24.62
C LEU A 53 -7.74 3.65 24.58
N SER A 54 -8.46 2.87 23.76
CA SER A 54 -8.27 1.43 23.56
C SER A 54 -6.99 1.05 22.80
N ASN A 55 -6.35 2.00 22.12
CA ASN A 55 -5.19 1.75 21.26
C ASN A 55 -3.95 2.58 21.65
N ARG A 56 -3.99 3.26 22.80
CA ARG A 56 -2.93 4.19 23.24
C ARG A 56 -1.55 3.55 23.35
N ASP A 57 -1.47 2.26 23.66
CA ASP A 57 -0.21 1.51 23.80
C ASP A 57 0.18 0.73 22.53
N LYS A 58 -0.61 0.82 21.45
CA LYS A 58 -0.31 0.14 20.19
C LYS A 58 0.48 1.05 19.24
N PRO A 59 1.48 0.52 18.51
CA PRO A 59 2.17 1.30 17.50
C PRO A 59 1.19 1.73 16.41
N THR A 60 1.24 3.00 16.01
CA THR A 60 0.46 3.51 14.88
C THR A 60 1.04 2.99 13.57
N PRO A 61 0.27 2.26 12.76
CA PRO A 61 0.75 1.77 11.47
C PRO A 61 1.06 2.94 10.54
N VAL A 62 2.18 2.85 9.81
CA VAL A 62 2.60 3.89 8.86
C VAL A 62 2.39 3.41 7.43
N TYR A 63 1.53 4.09 6.70
CA TYR A 63 1.28 3.82 5.29
C TYR A 63 2.18 4.65 4.39
N LYS A 64 2.77 4.02 3.37
CA LYS A 64 3.62 4.66 2.35
C LYS A 64 3.25 4.20 0.95
N VAL A 65 3.42 5.08 -0.03
CA VAL A 65 3.25 4.73 -1.45
C VAL A 65 4.58 4.24 -2.02
N HIS A 66 4.57 3.05 -2.60
CA HIS A 66 5.72 2.49 -3.32
C HIS A 66 5.36 2.23 -4.78
N ALA A 67 6.34 2.41 -5.66
CA ALA A 67 6.21 2.10 -7.07
C ALA A 67 6.79 0.70 -7.34
N PHE A 68 6.03 -0.12 -8.04
CA PHE A 68 6.42 -1.46 -8.45
C PHE A 68 6.27 -1.61 -9.97
N TRP A 69 7.04 -2.51 -10.54
CA TRP A 69 6.89 -2.93 -11.91
C TRP A 69 6.30 -4.33 -11.92
N LEU A 70 5.12 -4.46 -12.52
CA LEU A 70 4.52 -5.76 -12.78
C LEU A 70 5.18 -6.37 -14.00
N LEU A 71 5.59 -7.62 -13.83
CA LEU A 71 6.13 -8.49 -14.86
C LEU A 71 5.18 -9.68 -15.00
N HIS A 72 4.75 -9.97 -16.22
CA HIS A 72 3.98 -11.18 -16.48
C HIS A 72 4.92 -12.38 -16.37
N GLU A 73 4.49 -13.49 -15.76
CA GLU A 73 5.35 -14.68 -15.57
C GLU A 73 5.91 -15.21 -16.89
N ASP A 74 5.15 -15.14 -17.97
CA ASP A 74 5.59 -15.56 -19.30
C ASP A 74 6.72 -14.69 -19.90
N MET A 75 7.04 -13.55 -19.29
CA MET A 75 8.19 -12.75 -19.68
C MET A 75 9.48 -13.15 -18.93
N VAL A 76 9.39 -14.05 -17.95
CA VAL A 76 10.53 -14.56 -17.16
C VAL A 76 11.00 -15.94 -17.66
N LYS A 77 10.22 -16.59 -18.53
CA LYS A 77 10.55 -17.86 -19.19
C LYS A 77 11.32 -17.62 -20.49
#